data_AF-A0A8J2MWN6-F1
#
_entry.id   AF-A0A8J2MWN6-F1
#
_cell.length_a   1.000
_cell.length_b   1.000
_cell.length_c   1.000
_cell.angle_alpha   90.00
_cell.angle_beta   90.00
_cell.angle_gamma   90.00
#
_symmetry.space_group_name_H-M   'P 1'
#
loop_
_entity.id
_entity.type
_entity.pdbx_description
1 polymer ?
#
loop_
_entity_poly.entity_id
_entity_poly.type
_entity_poly.pdbx_seq_one_letter_code
_entity_poly.pdbx_strand_id
1 'polypeptide(L)'
;VSSLAIDTVKNYNDLESVTYDVGFLFPLMGIMLKTLLINIDQQGILEMIEDVHNPIKKLCYSSELGMLIEIKITIFWQFLDYIIFALVLGSTTVTITIMAMVSETKLPLRGYFPFDATQSPLYEMMYFIQVWDIFINSTWVLFLETSIIELIRWNNVQLIVLQNNYENCTNWRMPRAHFEISDDTYETIIKFQFFKVTEEEQKIHLFMPFDESEVNIQNDSFALRFKTCLKHHRQIVDNVNKFNDYFSVVQFFTVFITCSFACLYLFQIAVNKQSTVVVLNTAILMLAELCHLGFWCVFLNFILDETEKTHQSQYNSGWESEGNIEVQNLLINSLIGSKEPLKITAGKFFVMSLATYLAVIQKSYSYFAILNTVHSG
;
A
#
# COMPACT_ATOMS: atom_id res chain seq x y z
N VAL A 1 -22.46 -10.13 7.06
CA VAL A 1 -22.92 -9.40 5.84
C VAL A 1 -24.44 -9.48 5.62
N SER A 2 -25.04 -10.66 5.45
CA SER A 2 -26.49 -10.79 5.13
C SER A 2 -27.43 -10.20 6.18
N SER A 3 -27.18 -10.47 7.47
CA SER A 3 -27.99 -9.92 8.57
C SER A 3 -27.91 -8.38 8.63
N LEU A 4 -26.72 -7.82 8.39
CA LEU A 4 -26.48 -6.37 8.39
C LEU A 4 -27.18 -5.68 7.22
N ALA A 5 -27.12 -6.28 6.02
CA ALA A 5 -27.82 -5.77 4.84
C ALA A 5 -29.36 -5.76 5.04
N ILE A 6 -29.90 -6.80 5.69
CA ILE A 6 -31.33 -6.85 6.04
C ILE A 6 -31.68 -5.75 7.04
N ASP A 7 -30.81 -5.46 8.02
CA ASP A 7 -31.03 -4.40 8.99
C ASP A 7 -31.05 -3.02 8.33
N THR A 8 -30.08 -2.74 7.46
CA THR A 8 -30.03 -1.49 6.68
C THR A 8 -31.31 -1.26 5.86
N VAL A 9 -31.83 -2.32 5.21
CA VAL A 9 -33.07 -2.22 4.42
C VAL A 9 -34.29 -1.95 5.30
N LYS A 10 -34.32 -2.48 6.52
CA LYS A 10 -35.42 -2.26 7.46
C LYS A 10 -35.35 -0.89 8.13
N ASN A 11 -34.15 -0.43 8.45
CA ASN A 11 -33.89 0.82 9.16
C ASN A 11 -33.51 1.98 8.24
N TYR A 12 -33.88 1.92 6.96
CA TYR A 12 -33.48 2.91 5.94
C TYR A 12 -33.89 4.37 6.25
N ASN A 13 -34.87 4.57 7.13
CA ASN A 13 -35.33 5.88 7.57
C ASN A 13 -34.45 6.51 8.65
N ASP A 14 -33.61 5.72 9.34
CA ASP A 14 -32.72 6.21 10.37
C ASP A 14 -31.29 6.34 9.82
N LEU A 15 -30.89 7.58 9.57
CA LEU A 15 -29.58 7.89 8.98
C LEU A 15 -28.41 7.44 9.87
N GLU A 16 -28.55 7.50 11.19
CA GLU A 16 -27.49 7.06 12.11
C GLU A 16 -27.27 5.55 11.97
N SER A 17 -28.35 4.78 11.98
CA SER A 17 -28.33 3.32 11.78
C SER A 17 -27.72 2.94 10.44
N VAL A 18 -28.21 3.57 9.35
CA VAL A 18 -27.73 3.29 7.99
C VAL A 18 -26.25 3.62 7.84
N THR A 19 -25.80 4.78 8.34
CA THR A 19 -24.40 5.18 8.20
C THR A 19 -23.47 4.23 8.95
N TYR A 20 -23.88 3.77 10.14
CA TYR A 20 -23.11 2.79 10.91
C TYR A 20 -23.03 1.43 10.22
N ASP A 21 -24.16 0.86 9.81
CA ASP A 21 -24.19 -0.47 9.18
C ASP A 21 -23.46 -0.47 7.83
N VAL A 22 -23.73 0.53 7.01
CA VAL A 22 -23.20 0.61 5.65
C VAL A 22 -21.71 0.92 5.70
N GLY A 23 -21.26 1.71 6.70
CA GLY A 23 -19.85 2.00 6.98
C GLY A 23 -19.04 0.76 7.37
N PHE A 24 -19.65 -0.25 7.99
CA PHE A 24 -18.99 -1.53 8.24
C PHE A 24 -19.09 -2.50 7.05
N LEU A 25 -20.23 -2.50 6.35
CA LEU A 25 -20.51 -3.44 5.26
C LEU A 25 -19.65 -3.21 4.01
N PHE A 26 -19.43 -1.95 3.60
CA PHE A 26 -18.67 -1.66 2.37
C PHE A 26 -17.18 -2.01 2.47
N PRO A 27 -16.44 -1.69 3.55
CA PRO A 27 -15.08 -2.16 3.74
C PRO A 27 -14.98 -3.69 3.70
N LEU A 28 -15.90 -4.39 4.36
CA LEU A 28 -15.96 -5.86 4.30
C LEU A 28 -16.18 -6.37 2.87
N MET A 29 -17.10 -5.77 2.12
CA MET A 29 -17.32 -6.13 0.71
C MET A 29 -16.07 -5.88 -0.14
N GLY A 30 -15.35 -4.77 0.09
CA GLY A 30 -14.10 -4.47 -0.60
C GLY A 30 -13.05 -5.56 -0.36
N ILE A 31 -12.90 -6.02 0.88
CA ILE A 31 -11.93 -7.05 1.25
C ILE A 31 -12.35 -8.43 0.73
N MET A 32 -13.64 -8.76 0.79
CA MET A 32 -14.16 -9.96 0.16
C MET A 32 -13.87 -9.96 -1.34
N LEU A 33 -14.05 -8.82 -2.01
CA LEU A 33 -13.78 -8.68 -3.44
C LEU A 33 -12.28 -8.81 -3.74
N LYS A 34 -11.38 -8.22 -2.95
CA LYS A 34 -9.92 -8.45 -3.07
C LYS A 34 -9.58 -9.92 -2.91
N THR A 35 -10.13 -10.58 -1.89
CA THR A 35 -9.92 -12.01 -1.63
C THR A 35 -10.41 -12.87 -2.80
N LEU A 36 -11.56 -12.51 -3.37
CA LEU A 36 -12.17 -13.24 -4.48
C LEU A 36 -11.36 -13.07 -5.77
N LEU A 37 -10.88 -11.86 -6.07
CA LEU A 37 -9.97 -11.60 -7.18
C LEU A 37 -8.66 -12.39 -7.03
N ILE A 38 -8.10 -12.44 -5.82
CA ILE A 38 -6.91 -13.24 -5.52
C ILE A 38 -7.17 -14.73 -5.79
N ASN A 39 -8.36 -15.22 -5.45
CA ASN A 39 -8.74 -16.61 -5.68
C ASN A 39 -9.09 -16.94 -7.14
N ILE A 40 -9.55 -15.97 -7.93
CA ILE A 40 -9.85 -16.19 -9.35
C ILE A 40 -8.57 -16.38 -10.15
N ASP A 41 -7.55 -15.55 -9.91
CA ASP A 41 -6.28 -15.62 -10.64
C ASP A 41 -5.09 -15.91 -9.71
N GLN A 42 -5.16 -17.06 -9.05
CA GLN A 42 -4.10 -17.50 -8.14
C GLN A 42 -2.76 -17.68 -8.85
N GLN A 43 -2.77 -18.18 -10.10
CA GLN A 43 -1.54 -18.42 -10.85
C GLN A 43 -0.86 -17.11 -11.24
N GLY A 44 -1.59 -16.15 -11.81
CA GLY A 44 -1.00 -14.86 -12.19
C GLY A 44 -0.48 -14.06 -10.99
N ILE A 45 -1.14 -14.16 -9.84
CA ILE A 45 -0.68 -13.52 -8.60
C ILE A 45 0.53 -14.21 -8.01
N LEU A 46 0.60 -15.55 -8.03
CA LEU A 46 1.79 -16.28 -7.60
C LEU A 46 3.00 -15.94 -8.48
N GLU A 47 2.81 -15.89 -9.81
CA GLU A 47 3.85 -15.45 -10.74
C GLU A 47 4.32 -14.03 -10.42
N MET A 48 3.39 -13.09 -10.19
CA MET A 48 3.72 -11.72 -9.80
C MET A 48 4.48 -11.66 -8.46
N ILE A 49 4.09 -12.48 -7.47
CA ILE A 49 4.80 -12.58 -6.18
C ILE A 49 6.22 -13.09 -6.39
N GLU A 50 6.41 -14.12 -7.21
CA GLU A 50 7.72 -14.70 -7.53
C GLU A 50 8.61 -13.72 -8.31
N ASP A 51 8.06 -13.05 -9.33
CA ASP A 51 8.76 -12.04 -10.13
C ASP A 51 9.30 -10.90 -9.25
N VAL A 52 8.57 -10.54 -8.19
CA VAL A 52 8.97 -9.49 -7.25
C VAL A 52 9.93 -9.99 -6.18
N HIS A 53 9.69 -11.16 -5.59
CA HIS A 53 10.48 -11.64 -4.44
C HIS A 53 11.78 -12.34 -4.82
N ASN A 54 11.85 -13.01 -5.98
CA ASN A 54 13.03 -13.78 -6.35
C ASN A 54 14.30 -12.89 -6.48
N PRO A 55 14.25 -11.70 -7.11
CA PRO A 55 15.40 -10.80 -7.13
C PRO A 55 15.75 -10.29 -5.72
N ILE A 56 14.76 -9.94 -4.91
CA ILE A 56 14.97 -9.44 -3.53
C ILE A 56 15.66 -10.48 -2.66
N LYS A 57 15.27 -11.75 -2.74
CA LYS A 57 15.91 -12.85 -2.00
C LYS A 57 17.41 -12.94 -2.29
N LYS A 58 17.81 -12.73 -3.55
CA LYS A 58 19.23 -12.72 -3.95
C LYS A 58 19.93 -11.47 -3.44
N LEU A 59 19.27 -10.32 -3.59
CA LEU A 59 19.79 -9.04 -3.11
C LEU A 59 20.10 -9.11 -1.61
N CYS A 60 19.28 -9.74 -0.76
CA CYS A 60 19.57 -9.94 0.66
C CYS A 60 20.95 -10.57 0.99
N TYR A 61 21.63 -11.18 0.02
CA TYR A 61 22.97 -11.76 0.16
C TYR A 61 24.07 -11.01 -0.59
N SER A 62 23.80 -9.78 -1.05
CA SER A 62 24.80 -8.95 -1.74
C SER A 62 26.03 -8.68 -0.88
N SER A 63 27.19 -8.52 -1.50
CA SER A 63 28.39 -7.98 -0.87
C SER A 63 28.32 -6.49 -0.56
N GLU A 64 27.42 -5.77 -1.23
CA GLU A 64 27.34 -4.32 -1.13
C GLU A 64 26.58 -3.89 0.12
N LEU A 65 27.29 -3.20 1.02
CA LEU A 65 26.74 -2.74 2.31
C LEU A 65 25.55 -1.78 2.11
N GLY A 66 25.66 -0.81 1.18
CA GLY A 66 24.59 0.16 0.93
C GLY A 66 23.26 -0.50 0.55
N MET A 67 23.31 -1.55 -0.26
CA MET A 67 22.12 -2.33 -0.61
C MET A 67 21.53 -3.03 0.62
N LEU A 68 22.37 -3.64 1.46
CA LEU A 68 21.87 -4.35 2.66
C LEU A 68 21.26 -3.38 3.66
N ILE A 69 21.81 -2.16 3.76
CA ILE A 69 21.24 -1.05 4.52
C ILE A 69 19.86 -0.66 3.98
N GLU A 70 19.72 -0.49 2.66
CA GLU A 70 18.43 -0.18 2.01
C GLU A 70 17.36 -1.23 2.33
N ILE A 71 17.70 -2.52 2.25
CA ILE A 71 16.77 -3.61 2.61
C ILE A 71 16.39 -3.52 4.10
N LYS A 72 17.35 -3.28 5.00
CA LYS A 72 17.07 -3.16 6.45
C LYS A 72 16.18 -1.96 6.77
N ILE A 73 16.42 -0.81 6.14
CA ILE A 73 15.59 0.39 6.24
C ILE A 73 14.16 0.08 5.79
N THR A 74 14.02 -0.57 4.63
CA THR A 74 12.72 -0.93 4.06
C THR A 74 11.92 -1.86 4.98
N ILE A 75 12.58 -2.89 5.53
CA ILE A 75 11.97 -3.84 6.49
C ILE A 75 11.57 -3.12 7.78
N PHE A 76 12.39 -2.20 8.27
CA PHE A 76 12.06 -1.42 9.46
C PHE A 76 10.79 -0.57 9.25
N TRP A 77 10.70 0.14 8.12
CA TRP A 77 9.49 0.89 7.78
C TRP A 77 8.28 -0.02 7.60
N GLN A 78 8.45 -1.19 6.97
CA GLN A 78 7.36 -2.17 6.81
C GLN A 78 6.82 -2.63 8.16
N PHE A 79 7.70 -2.91 9.12
CA PHE A 79 7.31 -3.28 10.47
C PHE A 79 6.61 -2.14 11.21
N LEU A 80 7.10 -0.91 11.08
CA LEU A 80 6.48 0.26 11.69
C LEU A 80 5.08 0.51 11.12
N ASP A 81 4.93 0.47 9.79
CA ASP A 81 3.65 0.63 9.11
C ASP A 81 2.65 -0.45 9.54
N TYR A 82 3.11 -1.72 9.65
CA TYR A 82 2.30 -2.82 10.18
C TYR A 82 1.79 -2.53 11.60
N ILE A 83 2.66 -2.04 12.50
CA ILE A 83 2.27 -1.68 13.87
C ILE A 83 1.22 -0.58 13.85
N ILE A 84 1.43 0.49 13.06
CA ILE A 84 0.48 1.61 13.03
C ILE A 84 -0.87 1.14 12.49
N PHE A 85 -0.89 0.35 11.43
CA PHE A 85 -2.12 -0.19 10.85
C PHE A 85 -2.85 -1.13 11.81
N ALA A 86 -2.10 -1.99 12.52
CA ALA A 86 -2.65 -2.86 13.57
C ALA A 86 -3.23 -2.07 14.75
N LEU A 87 -2.59 -0.97 15.16
CA LEU A 87 -3.11 -0.08 16.21
C LEU A 87 -4.40 0.63 15.77
N VAL A 88 -4.45 1.12 14.53
CA VAL A 88 -5.66 1.76 13.98
C VAL A 88 -6.81 0.75 13.94
N LEU A 89 -6.63 -0.42 13.34
CA LEU A 89 -7.65 -1.48 13.26
C LEU A 89 -8.03 -2.07 14.62
N GLY A 90 -7.05 -2.19 15.53
CA GLY A 90 -7.29 -2.60 16.90
C GLY A 90 -8.16 -1.58 17.64
N SER A 91 -7.85 -0.29 17.51
CA SER A 91 -8.62 0.78 18.14
C SER A 91 -10.07 0.86 17.63
N THR A 92 -10.31 0.64 16.33
CA THR A 92 -11.68 0.60 15.79
C THR A 92 -12.44 -0.62 16.28
N THR A 93 -11.80 -1.78 16.33
CA THR A 93 -12.39 -3.02 16.88
C THR A 93 -12.79 -2.84 18.35
N VAL A 94 -11.91 -2.25 19.15
CA VAL A 94 -12.19 -1.93 20.56
C VAL A 94 -13.31 -0.89 20.68
N THR A 95 -13.33 0.12 19.82
CA THR A 95 -14.39 1.15 19.83
C THR A 95 -15.75 0.54 19.49
N ILE A 96 -15.85 -0.24 18.42
CA ILE A 96 -17.10 -0.91 18.00
C ILE A 96 -17.64 -1.81 19.12
N THR A 97 -16.77 -2.59 19.75
CA THR A 97 -17.17 -3.54 20.80
C THR A 97 -17.53 -2.85 22.12
N ILE A 98 -16.75 -1.87 22.59
CA ILE A 98 -17.03 -1.16 23.84
C ILE A 98 -18.24 -0.23 23.68
N MET A 99 -18.34 0.52 22.57
CA MET A 99 -19.46 1.44 22.35
C MET A 99 -20.79 0.70 22.31
N ALA A 100 -20.81 -0.55 21.82
CA ALA A 100 -22.01 -1.37 21.85
C ALA A 100 -22.49 -1.73 23.27
N MET A 101 -21.58 -1.88 24.23
CA MET A 101 -21.94 -2.08 25.64
C MET A 101 -22.53 -0.81 26.28
N VAL A 102 -22.14 0.37 25.79
CA VAL A 102 -22.59 1.66 26.30
C VAL A 102 -23.90 2.11 25.63
N SER A 103 -24.12 1.71 24.38
CA SER A 103 -25.29 2.08 23.59
C SER A 103 -26.52 1.21 23.88
N GLU A 104 -27.71 1.74 23.60
CA GLU A 104 -28.98 1.01 23.77
C GLU A 104 -29.12 -0.21 22.85
N THR A 105 -28.27 -0.36 21.84
CA THR A 105 -28.38 -1.39 20.80
C THR A 105 -27.96 -2.77 21.28
N LYS A 106 -27.39 -2.89 22.49
CA LYS A 106 -26.95 -4.12 23.19
C LYS A 106 -25.90 -4.97 22.44
N LEU A 107 -25.83 -4.99 21.11
CA LEU A 107 -24.91 -5.80 20.31
C LEU A 107 -23.88 -4.94 19.53
N PRO A 108 -22.63 -5.43 19.34
CA PRO A 108 -21.56 -4.80 18.56
C PRO A 108 -21.96 -4.35 17.17
N LEU A 109 -22.67 -5.23 16.47
CA LEU A 109 -23.22 -4.98 15.16
C LEU A 109 -24.74 -5.15 15.23
N ARG A 110 -25.46 -4.15 14.73
CA ARG A 110 -26.89 -4.28 14.52
C ARG A 110 -27.13 -5.34 13.45
N GLY A 111 -28.17 -6.11 13.64
CA GLY A 111 -28.45 -7.24 12.77
C GLY A 111 -29.80 -7.83 13.07
N TYR A 112 -30.50 -8.22 12.01
CA TYR A 112 -31.72 -8.99 12.15
C TYR A 112 -31.39 -10.46 12.40
N PHE A 113 -31.87 -11.01 13.51
CA PHE A 113 -31.71 -12.41 13.88
C PHE A 113 -33.08 -13.09 13.96
N PRO A 114 -33.19 -14.38 13.54
CA PRO A 114 -34.46 -15.12 13.59
C PRO A 114 -34.88 -15.54 15.01
N PHE A 115 -34.08 -15.22 16.03
CA PHE A 115 -34.33 -15.49 17.45
C PHE A 115 -34.13 -14.22 18.27
N ASP A 116 -34.72 -14.18 19.47
CA ASP A 116 -34.61 -13.03 20.38
C ASP A 116 -33.21 -12.97 21.01
N ALA A 117 -32.31 -12.23 20.35
CA ALA A 117 -30.93 -12.01 20.79
C ALA A 117 -30.82 -11.01 21.96
N THR A 118 -31.94 -10.51 22.52
CA THR A 118 -31.92 -9.55 23.63
C THR A 118 -32.04 -10.20 25.01
N GLN A 119 -32.26 -11.52 25.07
CA GLN A 119 -32.43 -12.28 26.31
C GLN A 119 -31.22 -13.20 26.61
N SER A 120 -30.85 -13.31 27.89
CA SER A 120 -29.82 -14.27 28.33
C SER A 120 -30.38 -15.70 28.28
N PRO A 121 -29.62 -16.71 27.80
CA PRO A 121 -28.18 -16.72 27.50
C PRO A 121 -27.81 -16.42 26.03
N LEU A 122 -28.79 -16.31 25.13
CA LEU A 122 -28.55 -16.13 23.69
C LEU A 122 -27.85 -14.81 23.36
N TYR A 123 -28.14 -13.77 24.14
CA TYR A 123 -27.47 -12.48 24.08
C TYR A 123 -25.94 -12.60 24.26
N GLU A 124 -25.50 -13.27 25.33
CA GLU A 124 -24.07 -13.41 25.66
C GLU A 124 -23.33 -14.23 24.59
N MET A 125 -23.98 -15.29 24.09
CA MET A 125 -23.44 -16.10 22.99
C MET A 125 -23.30 -15.28 21.70
N MET A 126 -24.34 -14.50 21.34
CA MET A 126 -24.30 -13.68 20.13
C MET A 126 -23.24 -12.58 20.23
N TYR A 127 -23.16 -11.91 21.39
CA TYR A 127 -22.14 -10.89 21.63
C TYR A 127 -20.73 -11.48 21.45
N PHE A 128 -20.46 -12.65 22.03
CA PHE A 128 -19.17 -13.33 21.88
C PHE A 128 -18.87 -13.69 20.41
N ILE A 129 -19.86 -14.24 19.69
CA ILE A 129 -19.72 -14.59 18.27
C ILE A 129 -19.40 -13.34 17.43
N GLN A 130 -20.10 -12.22 17.66
CA GLN A 130 -19.84 -10.98 16.91
C GLN A 130 -18.47 -10.39 17.20
N VAL A 131 -18.05 -10.35 18.48
CA VAL A 131 -16.71 -9.87 18.85
C VAL A 131 -15.63 -10.72 18.18
N TRP A 132 -15.81 -12.04 18.19
CA TRP A 132 -14.90 -12.98 17.54
C TRP A 132 -14.84 -12.79 16.02
N ASP A 133 -15.99 -12.62 15.38
CA ASP A 133 -16.08 -12.35 13.93
C ASP A 133 -15.41 -11.03 13.55
N ILE A 134 -15.64 -9.95 14.31
CA ILE A 134 -14.98 -8.66 14.08
C ILE A 134 -13.46 -8.82 14.22
N PHE A 135 -12.98 -9.53 15.25
CA PHE A 135 -11.56 -9.76 15.45
C PHE A 135 -10.91 -10.54 14.30
N ILE A 136 -11.56 -11.62 13.82
CA ILE A 136 -11.10 -12.39 12.66
C ILE A 136 -11.06 -11.51 11.41
N ASN A 137 -12.14 -10.76 11.15
CA ASN A 137 -12.21 -9.86 10.00
C ASN A 137 -11.11 -8.80 10.05
N SER A 138 -10.92 -8.12 11.19
CA SER A 138 -9.85 -7.13 11.38
C SER A 138 -8.45 -7.73 11.15
N THR A 139 -8.22 -8.96 11.61
CA THR A 139 -6.95 -9.67 11.37
C THR A 139 -6.76 -9.98 9.89
N TRP A 140 -7.82 -10.41 9.20
CA TRP A 140 -7.81 -10.67 7.77
C TRP A 140 -7.55 -9.40 6.94
N VAL A 141 -8.16 -8.28 7.32
CA VAL A 141 -7.90 -6.95 6.74
C VAL A 141 -6.43 -6.61 6.85
N LEU A 142 -5.88 -6.70 8.07
CA LEU A 142 -4.49 -6.37 8.35
C LEU A 142 -3.54 -7.20 7.48
N PHE A 143 -3.75 -8.52 7.41
CA PHE A 143 -2.92 -9.41 6.60
C PHE A 143 -2.98 -9.06 5.11
N LEU A 144 -4.18 -8.98 4.53
CA LEU A 144 -4.32 -8.73 3.10
C LEU A 144 -3.77 -7.37 2.66
N GLU A 145 -4.13 -6.29 3.37
CA GLU A 145 -3.68 -4.95 2.99
C GLU A 145 -2.15 -4.84 3.08
N THR A 146 -1.54 -5.39 4.13
CA THR A 146 -0.09 -5.34 4.32
C THR A 146 0.66 -6.18 3.28
N SER A 147 0.17 -7.36 2.92
CA SER A 147 0.76 -8.18 1.85
C SER A 147 0.70 -7.50 0.48
N ILE A 148 -0.39 -6.82 0.16
CA ILE A 148 -0.51 -6.11 -1.13
C ILE A 148 0.44 -4.90 -1.17
N ILE A 149 0.54 -4.13 -0.08
CA ILE A 149 1.49 -3.01 0.03
C ILE A 149 2.95 -3.50 -0.04
N GLU A 150 3.25 -4.66 0.56
CA GLU A 150 4.58 -5.27 0.52
C GLU A 150 5.05 -5.57 -0.92
N LEU A 151 4.18 -6.09 -1.78
CA LEU A 151 4.53 -6.37 -3.19
C LEU A 151 4.95 -5.10 -3.92
N ILE A 152 4.25 -4.00 -3.66
CA ILE A 152 4.54 -2.71 -4.25
C ILE A 152 5.84 -2.13 -3.68
N ARG A 153 6.10 -2.34 -2.38
CA ARG A 153 7.33 -1.92 -1.70
C ARG A 153 8.57 -2.59 -2.26
N TRP A 154 8.50 -3.89 -2.50
CA TRP A 154 9.63 -4.61 -3.06
C TRP A 154 9.92 -4.22 -4.52
N ASN A 155 8.90 -3.87 -5.31
CA ASN A 155 9.13 -3.24 -6.62
C ASN A 155 9.83 -1.89 -6.50
N ASN A 156 9.50 -1.07 -5.49
CA ASN A 156 10.17 0.19 -5.23
C ASN A 156 11.67 0.00 -4.92
N VAL A 157 12.02 -0.99 -4.08
CA VAL A 157 13.42 -1.33 -3.82
C VAL A 157 14.15 -1.72 -5.11
N GLN A 158 13.52 -2.51 -5.98
CA GLN A 158 14.12 -2.85 -7.28
C GLN A 158 14.33 -1.62 -8.16
N LEU A 159 13.44 -0.62 -8.13
CA LEU A 159 13.63 0.65 -8.81
C LEU A 159 14.82 1.43 -8.25
N ILE A 160 14.98 1.51 -6.93
CA ILE A 160 16.13 2.17 -6.29
C ILE A 160 17.45 1.51 -6.73
N VAL A 161 17.50 0.17 -6.71
CA VAL A 161 18.68 -0.58 -7.19
C VAL A 161 18.94 -0.29 -8.68
N LEU A 162 17.88 -0.27 -9.49
CA LEU A 162 17.98 0.01 -10.92
C LEU A 162 18.48 1.44 -11.20
N GLN A 163 18.03 2.45 -10.44
CA GLN A 163 18.50 3.83 -10.54
C GLN A 163 20.01 3.91 -10.27
N ASN A 164 20.48 3.31 -9.18
CA ASN A 164 21.91 3.25 -8.86
C ASN A 164 22.71 2.49 -9.93
N ASN A 165 22.14 1.44 -10.53
CA ASN A 165 22.78 0.71 -11.62
C ASN A 165 22.94 1.56 -12.88
N TYR A 166 21.96 2.41 -13.22
CA TYR A 166 22.11 3.35 -14.33
C TYR A 166 23.29 4.29 -14.11
N GLU A 167 23.41 4.88 -12.92
CA GLU A 167 24.50 5.79 -12.56
C GLU A 167 25.87 5.10 -12.54
N ASN A 168 25.92 3.80 -12.24
CA ASN A 168 27.15 3.01 -12.19
C ASN A 168 27.49 2.27 -13.52
N CYS A 169 26.84 2.61 -14.64
CA CYS A 169 27.10 1.99 -15.93
C CYS A 169 28.52 2.29 -16.47
N THR A 170 29.08 3.47 -16.20
CA THR A 170 30.46 3.85 -16.61
C THR A 170 31.56 3.24 -15.76
N ASN A 171 31.23 2.77 -14.55
CA ASN A 171 32.18 2.12 -13.63
C ASN A 171 32.49 0.67 -14.05
N TRP A 172 32.58 0.39 -15.35
CA TRP A 172 32.78 -0.96 -15.88
C TRP A 172 34.16 -1.56 -15.58
N ARG A 173 35.11 -0.74 -15.13
CA ARG A 173 36.39 -1.19 -14.61
C ARG A 173 36.29 -1.79 -13.20
N MET A 174 35.26 -1.42 -12.45
CA MET A 174 34.97 -1.99 -11.14
C MET A 174 34.16 -3.27 -11.33
N PRO A 175 34.50 -4.35 -10.61
CA PRO A 175 33.71 -5.58 -10.67
C PRO A 175 32.28 -5.31 -10.19
N ARG A 176 31.33 -6.13 -10.66
CA ARG A 176 29.96 -6.13 -10.16
C ARG A 176 29.93 -6.65 -8.73
N ALA A 177 28.89 -6.29 -7.99
CA ALA A 177 28.64 -6.92 -6.69
C ALA A 177 28.35 -8.42 -6.86
N HIS A 178 28.65 -9.21 -5.82
CA HIS A 178 28.38 -10.66 -5.81
C HIS A 178 27.41 -11.02 -4.68
N PHE A 179 26.77 -12.18 -4.76
CA PHE A 179 25.83 -12.67 -3.74
C PHE A 179 26.52 -13.47 -2.63
N GLU A 180 27.56 -12.87 -2.04
CA GLU A 180 28.26 -13.42 -0.89
C GLU A 180 28.51 -12.31 0.11
N ILE A 181 27.99 -12.47 1.33
CA ILE A 181 28.15 -11.49 2.41
C ILE A 181 29.50 -11.75 3.08
N SER A 182 30.33 -10.70 3.21
CA SER A 182 31.56 -10.78 3.99
C SER A 182 31.28 -10.72 5.50
N ASP A 183 32.11 -11.38 6.32
CA ASP A 183 31.95 -11.40 7.78
C ASP A 183 31.92 -9.98 8.38
N ASP A 184 32.72 -9.07 7.84
CA ASP A 184 32.78 -7.66 8.28
C ASP A 184 31.49 -6.89 7.92
N THR A 185 30.96 -7.13 6.72
CA THR A 185 29.68 -6.57 6.28
C THR A 185 28.55 -7.07 7.18
N TYR A 186 28.54 -8.36 7.50
CA TYR A 186 27.54 -8.98 8.37
C TYR A 186 27.55 -8.38 9.79
N GLU A 187 28.74 -8.24 10.39
CA GLU A 187 28.91 -7.62 11.72
C GLU A 187 28.42 -6.17 11.74
N THR A 188 28.71 -5.40 10.69
CA THR A 188 28.23 -4.02 10.56
C THR A 188 26.70 -3.95 10.50
N ILE A 189 26.07 -4.89 9.78
CA ILE A 189 24.61 -4.96 9.65
C ILE A 189 23.92 -5.44 10.92
N ILE A 190 24.54 -6.30 11.73
CA ILE A 190 23.99 -6.68 13.04
C ILE A 190 23.99 -5.47 13.98
N LYS A 191 25.06 -4.67 13.95
CA LYS A 191 25.19 -3.46 14.77
C LYS A 191 24.43 -2.26 14.20
N PHE A 192 23.67 -2.45 13.12
CA PHE A 192 22.93 -1.43 12.41
C PHE A 192 21.99 -0.66 13.35
N GLN A 193 22.17 0.67 13.38
CA GLN A 193 21.27 1.58 14.08
C GLN A 193 20.58 2.46 13.06
N PHE A 194 19.30 2.16 12.81
CA PHE A 194 18.47 2.86 11.81
C PHE A 194 18.58 4.39 11.89
N PHE A 195 18.54 4.96 13.10
CA PHE A 195 18.57 6.42 13.29
C PHE A 195 19.93 7.10 13.05
N LYS A 196 21.01 6.36 12.79
CA LYS A 196 22.36 6.90 12.63
C LYS A 196 22.93 6.75 11.22
N VAL A 197 22.15 6.19 10.30
CA VAL A 197 22.59 5.95 8.92
C VAL A 197 22.79 7.29 8.22
N THR A 198 23.94 7.45 7.59
CA THR A 198 24.24 8.60 6.72
C THR A 198 23.88 8.28 5.27
N GLU A 199 23.53 9.31 4.48
CA GLU A 199 23.21 9.14 3.05
C GLU A 199 24.38 8.50 2.27
N GLU A 200 25.62 8.72 2.69
CA GLU A 200 26.80 8.10 2.07
C GLU A 200 26.85 6.59 2.30
N GLU A 201 26.51 6.11 3.50
CA GLU A 201 26.50 4.66 3.82
C GLU A 201 25.38 3.91 3.11
N GLN A 202 24.27 4.60 2.81
CA GLN A 202 23.12 4.05 2.09
C GLN A 202 23.38 3.92 0.58
N LYS A 203 24.33 4.70 0.03
CA LYS A 203 24.60 4.73 -1.40
C LYS A 203 25.15 3.39 -1.90
N ILE A 204 24.63 2.95 -3.04
CA ILE A 204 25.10 1.75 -3.73
C ILE A 204 26.22 2.16 -4.69
N HIS A 205 27.46 1.73 -4.42
CA HIS A 205 28.64 2.12 -5.19
C HIS A 205 28.95 1.18 -6.35
N LEU A 206 28.61 -0.09 -6.21
CA LEU A 206 28.85 -1.12 -7.23
C LEU A 206 27.63 -1.35 -8.10
N PHE A 207 27.86 -1.84 -9.32
CA PHE A 207 26.77 -2.32 -10.17
C PHE A 207 26.21 -3.61 -9.56
N MET A 208 24.92 -3.58 -9.21
CA MET A 208 24.19 -4.64 -8.53
C MET A 208 23.51 -5.57 -9.55
N PRO A 209 23.91 -6.85 -9.64
CA PRO A 209 23.18 -7.82 -10.45
C PRO A 209 21.83 -8.18 -9.82
N PHE A 210 20.83 -8.51 -10.64
CA PHE A 210 19.56 -9.06 -10.16
C PHE A 210 19.53 -10.60 -10.28
N ASP A 211 20.47 -11.19 -11.04
CA ASP A 211 20.60 -12.63 -11.24
C ASP A 211 22.06 -13.12 -11.14
N GLU A 212 22.26 -14.37 -10.74
CA GLU A 212 23.59 -14.98 -10.60
C GLU A 212 24.36 -15.01 -11.93
N SER A 213 23.65 -15.16 -13.05
CA SER A 213 24.24 -15.12 -14.39
C SER A 213 24.86 -13.76 -14.74
N GLU A 214 24.54 -12.70 -13.99
CA GLU A 214 24.99 -11.34 -14.24
C GLU A 214 26.21 -10.93 -13.40
N VAL A 215 26.68 -11.79 -12.50
CA VAL A 215 27.81 -11.50 -11.59
C VAL A 215 29.15 -11.51 -12.34
N ASN A 216 29.44 -12.60 -13.05
CA ASN A 216 30.74 -12.85 -13.67
C ASN A 216 30.70 -12.70 -15.19
N ILE A 217 30.76 -11.46 -15.67
CA ILE A 217 30.76 -11.13 -17.10
C ILE A 217 32.17 -10.81 -17.59
N GLN A 218 32.68 -11.56 -18.57
CA GLN A 218 34.04 -11.38 -19.11
C GLN A 218 34.23 -10.06 -19.88
N ASN A 219 33.20 -9.61 -20.61
CA ASN A 219 33.20 -8.36 -21.39
C ASN A 219 32.13 -7.40 -20.88
N ASP A 220 32.31 -6.96 -19.63
CA ASP A 220 31.38 -6.06 -18.98
C ASP A 220 31.51 -4.63 -19.52
N SER A 221 30.86 -4.34 -20.65
CA SER A 221 30.88 -3.02 -21.27
C SER A 221 29.73 -2.14 -20.75
N PHE A 222 29.86 -0.81 -20.89
CA PHE A 222 28.77 0.13 -20.63
C PHE A 222 27.47 -0.30 -21.33
N ALA A 223 27.54 -0.62 -22.63
CA ALA A 223 26.37 -0.98 -23.42
C ALA A 223 25.69 -2.26 -22.90
N LEU A 224 26.47 -3.21 -22.37
CA LEU A 224 25.93 -4.43 -21.77
C LEU A 224 25.26 -4.13 -20.41
N ARG A 225 25.91 -3.37 -19.53
CA ARG A 225 25.32 -2.89 -18.26
C ARG A 225 24.01 -2.16 -18.49
N PHE A 226 24.01 -1.22 -19.42
CA PHE A 226 22.83 -0.43 -19.76
C PHE A 226 21.71 -1.32 -20.32
N LYS A 227 22.02 -2.27 -21.22
CA LYS A 227 21.03 -3.25 -21.71
C LYS A 227 20.45 -4.13 -20.60
N THR A 228 21.25 -4.55 -19.63
CA THR A 228 20.79 -5.27 -18.43
C THR A 228 19.82 -4.40 -17.62
N CYS A 229 20.14 -3.13 -17.37
CA CYS A 229 19.23 -2.19 -16.71
C CYS A 229 17.90 -2.07 -17.45
N LEU A 230 17.92 -1.93 -18.79
CA LEU A 230 16.69 -1.84 -19.59
C LEU A 230 15.83 -3.11 -19.48
N LYS A 231 16.45 -4.28 -19.42
CA LYS A 231 15.75 -5.56 -19.23
C LYS A 231 15.01 -5.57 -17.90
N HIS A 232 15.67 -5.21 -16.79
CA HIS A 232 15.04 -5.18 -15.48
C HIS A 232 14.02 -4.06 -15.34
N HIS A 233 14.28 -2.89 -15.91
CA HIS A 233 13.31 -1.81 -15.96
C HIS A 233 12.00 -2.28 -16.58
N ARG A 234 12.08 -2.98 -17.72
CA ARG A 234 10.89 -3.55 -18.36
C ARG A 234 10.17 -4.58 -17.48
N GLN A 235 10.90 -5.45 -16.80
CA GLN A 235 10.30 -6.42 -15.87
C GLN A 235 9.55 -5.73 -14.72
N ILE A 236 10.13 -4.68 -14.14
CA ILE A 236 9.50 -3.91 -13.06
C ILE A 236 8.24 -3.19 -13.59
N VAL A 237 8.31 -2.58 -14.77
CA VAL A 237 7.17 -1.96 -15.44
C VAL A 237 6.04 -2.99 -15.64
N ASP A 238 6.37 -4.17 -16.13
CA ASP A 238 5.41 -5.25 -16.36
C ASP A 238 4.78 -5.71 -15.02
N ASN A 239 5.55 -5.82 -13.93
CA ASN A 239 5.05 -6.16 -12.60
C ASN A 239 4.06 -5.11 -12.07
N VAL A 240 4.39 -3.82 -12.19
CA VAL A 240 3.50 -2.73 -11.77
C VAL A 240 2.23 -2.67 -12.63
N ASN A 241 2.32 -2.98 -13.92
CA ASN A 241 1.16 -3.06 -14.81
C ASN A 241 0.24 -4.24 -14.44
N LYS A 242 0.80 -5.44 -14.19
CA LYS A 242 0.05 -6.59 -13.67
C LYS A 242 -0.68 -6.21 -12.38
N PHE A 243 0.02 -5.57 -11.44
CA PHE A 243 -0.57 -5.10 -10.19
C PHE A 243 -1.77 -4.16 -10.43
N ASN A 244 -1.62 -3.19 -11.33
CA ASN A 244 -2.69 -2.29 -11.72
C ASN A 244 -3.89 -3.02 -12.32
N ASP A 245 -3.68 -4.00 -13.19
CA ASP A 245 -4.78 -4.74 -13.80
C ASP A 245 -5.58 -5.57 -12.77
N TYR A 246 -4.93 -6.10 -11.74
CA TYR A 246 -5.62 -6.82 -10.65
C TYR A 246 -6.37 -5.91 -9.68
N PHE A 247 -5.73 -4.83 -9.21
CA PHE A 247 -6.23 -4.09 -8.05
C PHE A 247 -6.85 -2.72 -8.38
N SER A 248 -6.63 -2.16 -9.57
CA SER A 248 -7.06 -0.79 -9.90
C SER A 248 -8.56 -0.55 -9.72
N VAL A 249 -9.40 -1.49 -10.19
CA VAL A 249 -10.86 -1.38 -10.10
C VAL A 249 -11.32 -1.41 -8.64
N VAL A 250 -10.71 -2.25 -7.81
CA VAL A 250 -11.05 -2.33 -6.39
C VAL A 250 -10.70 -1.03 -5.68
N GLN A 251 -9.51 -0.51 -5.95
CA GLN A 251 -9.05 0.74 -5.34
C GLN A 251 -9.90 1.94 -5.76
N PHE A 252 -10.47 1.92 -6.96
CA PHE A 252 -11.45 2.92 -7.38
C PHE A 252 -12.69 2.94 -6.48
N PHE A 253 -13.27 1.77 -6.23
CA PHE A 253 -14.40 1.68 -5.31
C PHE A 253 -14.01 2.06 -3.89
N THR A 254 -12.81 1.70 -3.43
CA THR A 254 -12.29 2.13 -2.13
C THR A 254 -12.25 3.66 -2.02
N VAL A 255 -11.65 4.36 -2.99
CA VAL A 255 -11.58 5.84 -3.00
C VAL A 255 -12.99 6.47 -3.00
N PHE A 256 -13.89 5.93 -3.84
CA PHE A 256 -15.27 6.43 -3.94
C PHE A 256 -16.06 6.25 -2.63
N ILE A 257 -15.94 5.07 -2.02
CA ILE A 257 -16.55 4.71 -0.74
C ILE A 257 -16.02 5.67 0.34
N THR A 258 -14.70 5.78 0.52
CA THR A 258 -14.11 6.65 1.54
C THR A 258 -14.54 8.12 1.37
N CYS A 259 -14.62 8.63 0.14
CA CYS A 259 -15.10 10.00 -0.09
C CYS A 259 -16.57 10.18 0.30
N SER A 260 -17.42 9.21 -0.02
CA SER A 260 -18.84 9.27 0.29
C SER A 260 -19.08 9.16 1.80
N PHE A 261 -18.40 8.24 2.48
CA PHE A 261 -18.52 8.03 3.91
C PHE A 261 -17.91 9.14 4.75
N ALA A 262 -16.76 9.69 4.35
CA ALA A 262 -16.20 10.86 5.02
C ALA A 262 -17.22 12.02 5.04
N CYS A 263 -17.98 12.22 3.95
CA CYS A 263 -19.05 13.20 3.89
C CYS A 263 -20.21 12.86 4.86
N LEU A 264 -20.68 11.61 4.85
CA LEU A 264 -21.78 11.15 5.72
C LEU A 264 -21.41 11.23 7.21
N TYR A 265 -20.20 10.83 7.59
CA TYR A 265 -19.71 10.91 8.95
C TYR A 265 -19.62 12.36 9.45
N LEU A 266 -19.11 13.27 8.62
CA LEU A 266 -19.11 14.71 8.95
C LEU A 266 -20.54 15.22 9.19
N PHE A 267 -21.50 14.81 8.37
CA PHE A 267 -22.90 15.18 8.54
C PHE A 267 -23.49 14.60 9.84
N GLN A 268 -23.23 13.32 10.12
CA GLN A 268 -23.70 12.66 11.34
C GLN A 268 -23.12 13.32 12.61
N ILE A 269 -21.85 13.73 12.58
CA ILE A 269 -21.23 14.50 13.66
C ILE A 269 -21.93 15.86 13.83
N ALA A 270 -22.31 16.51 12.74
CA ALA A 270 -22.96 17.83 12.79
C ALA A 270 -24.41 17.78 13.30
N VAL A 271 -25.15 16.70 13.02
CA VAL A 271 -26.53 16.51 13.47
C VAL A 271 -26.60 16.03 14.92
N ASN A 272 -25.72 15.10 15.32
CA ASN A 272 -25.77 14.45 16.64
C ASN A 272 -24.93 15.14 17.72
N LYS A 273 -24.78 16.47 17.66
CA LYS A 273 -23.93 17.26 18.58
C LYS A 273 -24.24 17.07 20.07
N GLN A 274 -25.44 16.62 20.41
CA GLN A 274 -25.87 16.41 21.80
C GLN A 274 -25.37 15.08 22.39
N SER A 275 -25.05 14.09 21.54
CA SER A 275 -24.58 12.78 21.97
C SER A 275 -23.07 12.66 21.79
N THR A 276 -22.32 12.92 22.87
CA THR A 276 -20.85 12.79 22.87
C THR A 276 -20.39 11.39 22.45
N VAL A 277 -21.14 10.35 22.82
CA VAL A 277 -20.82 8.94 22.50
C VAL A 277 -20.90 8.70 20.99
N VAL A 278 -21.99 9.13 20.35
CA VAL A 278 -22.19 8.97 18.90
C VAL A 278 -21.14 9.77 18.13
N VAL A 279 -20.90 11.04 18.52
CA VAL A 279 -19.89 11.89 17.88
C VAL A 279 -18.50 11.27 17.96
N LEU A 280 -18.08 10.77 19.14
CA LEU A 280 -16.77 10.14 19.30
C LEU A 280 -16.65 8.87 18.45
N ASN A 281 -17.66 8.00 18.46
CA ASN A 281 -17.66 6.77 17.69
C ASN A 281 -17.55 7.06 16.18
N THR A 282 -18.41 7.94 15.65
CA THR A 282 -18.40 8.34 14.25
C THR A 282 -17.07 9.00 13.84
N ALA A 283 -16.49 9.83 14.72
CA ALA A 283 -15.19 10.45 14.45
C ALA A 283 -14.05 9.42 14.37
N ILE A 284 -14.04 8.42 15.25
CA ILE A 284 -13.02 7.36 15.23
C ILE A 284 -13.12 6.53 13.95
N LEU A 285 -14.34 6.15 13.54
CA LEU A 285 -14.57 5.40 12.29
C LEU A 285 -14.13 6.21 11.06
N MET A 286 -14.50 7.49 11.00
CA MET A 286 -14.07 8.40 9.94
C MET A 286 -12.55 8.53 9.86
N LEU A 287 -11.88 8.73 11.01
CA LEU A 287 -10.42 8.85 11.06
C LEU A 287 -9.75 7.54 10.62
N ALA A 288 -10.28 6.38 11.00
CA ALA A 288 -9.72 5.10 10.59
C ALA A 288 -9.81 4.88 9.07
N GLU A 289 -10.95 5.21 8.44
CA GLU A 289 -11.11 5.13 6.99
C GLU A 289 -10.20 6.11 6.24
N LEU A 290 -10.08 7.35 6.73
CA LEU A 290 -9.16 8.33 6.13
C LEU A 290 -7.70 7.91 6.31
N CYS A 291 -7.33 7.37 7.47
CA CYS A 291 -5.99 6.82 7.70
C CYS A 291 -5.70 5.67 6.72
N HIS A 292 -6.64 4.74 6.52
CA HIS A 292 -6.49 3.64 5.55
C HIS A 292 -6.17 4.16 4.15
N LEU A 293 -6.98 5.08 3.61
CA LEU A 293 -6.73 5.66 2.30
C LEU A 293 -5.43 6.49 2.28
N GLY A 294 -5.15 7.22 3.36
CA GLY A 294 -3.93 8.01 3.52
C GLY A 294 -2.67 7.15 3.39
N PHE A 295 -2.63 5.99 4.04
CA PHE A 295 -1.52 5.04 3.93
C PHE A 295 -1.26 4.61 2.49
N TRP A 296 -2.32 4.22 1.77
CA TRP A 296 -2.23 3.87 0.35
C TRP A 296 -1.69 5.03 -0.49
N CYS A 297 -2.25 6.23 -0.32
CA CYS A 297 -1.84 7.40 -1.09
C CYS A 297 -0.41 7.85 -0.79
N VAL A 298 0.05 7.78 0.46
CA VAL A 298 1.45 8.07 0.84
C VAL A 298 2.39 7.08 0.16
N PHE A 299 2.11 5.78 0.29
CA PHE A 299 2.98 4.74 -0.24
C PHE A 299 3.10 4.79 -1.76
N LEU A 300 1.97 4.98 -2.44
CA LEU A 300 1.94 5.11 -3.89
C LEU A 300 2.57 6.42 -4.39
N ASN A 301 2.58 7.47 -3.57
CA ASN A 301 3.33 8.69 -3.88
C ASN A 301 4.84 8.45 -3.83
N PHE A 302 5.36 7.71 -2.85
CA PHE A 302 6.79 7.39 -2.80
C PHE A 302 7.26 6.67 -4.06
N ILE A 303 6.45 5.74 -4.58
CA ILE A 303 6.78 5.08 -5.85
C ILE A 303 6.71 6.02 -7.02
N LEU A 304 5.69 6.87 -7.07
CA LEU A 304 5.60 7.88 -8.12
C LEU A 304 6.87 8.73 -8.15
N ASP A 305 7.31 9.23 -7.00
CA ASP A 305 8.52 10.03 -6.85
C ASP A 305 9.79 9.25 -7.28
N GLU A 306 9.92 7.98 -6.88
CA GLU A 306 11.07 7.13 -7.29
C GLU A 306 11.07 6.85 -8.80
N THR A 307 9.90 6.70 -9.41
CA THR A 307 9.83 6.44 -10.85
C THR A 307 10.19 7.67 -11.67
N GLU A 308 9.88 8.87 -11.18
CA GLU A 308 10.33 10.12 -11.79
C GLU A 308 11.85 10.27 -11.74
N LYS A 309 12.49 9.88 -10.62
CA LYS A 309 13.96 9.88 -10.49
C LYS A 309 14.65 8.95 -11.48
N THR A 310 14.00 7.85 -11.87
CA THR A 310 14.56 6.87 -12.82
C THR A 310 14.91 7.50 -14.17
N HIS A 311 14.10 8.46 -14.65
CA HIS A 311 14.43 9.22 -15.86
C HIS A 311 15.74 10.01 -15.71
N GLN A 312 15.94 10.64 -14.56
CA GLN A 312 17.16 11.40 -14.27
C GLN A 312 18.39 10.50 -14.12
N SER A 313 18.27 9.36 -13.43
CA SER A 313 19.38 8.39 -13.28
C SER A 313 19.79 7.77 -14.62
N GLN A 314 18.83 7.53 -15.53
CA GLN A 314 19.14 7.11 -16.91
C GLN A 314 19.96 8.16 -17.66
N TYR A 315 19.59 9.43 -17.55
CA TYR A 315 20.35 10.52 -18.17
C TYR A 315 21.74 10.66 -17.54
N ASN A 316 21.84 10.49 -16.23
CA ASN A 316 23.09 10.55 -15.46
C ASN A 316 23.92 9.26 -15.54
N SER A 317 23.65 8.35 -16.49
CA SER A 317 24.37 7.10 -16.58
C SER A 317 25.84 7.24 -16.98
N GLY A 318 26.28 8.43 -17.41
CA GLY A 318 27.61 8.71 -17.94
C GLY A 318 27.80 8.29 -19.41
N TRP A 319 26.70 8.15 -20.15
CA TRP A 319 26.66 7.74 -21.56
C TRP A 319 27.49 8.65 -22.48
N GLU A 320 27.67 9.91 -22.09
CA GLU A 320 28.41 10.93 -22.82
C GLU A 320 29.91 10.57 -22.96
N SER A 321 30.43 9.80 -22.02
CA SER A 321 31.85 9.39 -22.00
C SER A 321 32.19 8.30 -23.02
N GLU A 322 31.20 7.53 -23.47
CA GLU A 322 31.39 6.39 -24.39
C GLU A 322 31.48 6.84 -25.86
N GLY A 323 30.87 7.96 -26.23
CA GLY A 323 30.94 8.52 -27.60
C GLY A 323 30.37 7.63 -28.72
N ASN A 324 29.63 6.56 -28.38
CA ASN A 324 29.10 5.57 -29.33
C ASN A 324 27.64 5.86 -29.73
N ILE A 325 27.35 5.86 -31.03
CA ILE A 325 25.99 6.06 -31.56
C ILE A 325 24.99 4.98 -31.10
N GLU A 326 25.45 3.74 -30.88
CA GLU A 326 24.61 2.66 -30.35
C GLU A 326 24.12 3.01 -28.94
N VAL A 327 25.02 3.49 -28.08
CA VAL A 327 24.72 3.92 -26.70
C VAL A 327 23.75 5.10 -26.69
N GLN A 328 23.97 6.09 -27.57
CA GLN A 328 23.06 7.23 -27.70
C GLN A 328 21.64 6.80 -28.11
N ASN A 329 21.52 5.90 -29.09
CA ASN A 329 20.22 5.38 -29.51
C ASN A 329 19.53 4.58 -28.40
N LEU A 330 20.29 3.78 -27.64
CA LEU A 330 19.76 3.03 -26.49
C LEU A 330 19.24 3.97 -25.40
N LEU A 331 19.99 5.03 -25.07
CA LEU A 331 19.57 6.04 -24.11
C LEU A 331 18.30 6.75 -24.58
N ILE A 332 18.27 7.24 -25.82
CA ILE A 332 17.10 7.97 -26.34
C ILE A 332 15.85 7.09 -26.27
N ASN A 333 15.94 5.83 -26.70
CA ASN A 333 14.84 4.88 -26.62
C ASN A 333 14.40 4.63 -25.17
N SER A 334 15.37 4.53 -24.25
CA SER A 334 15.11 4.40 -22.82
C SER A 334 14.35 5.60 -22.25
N LEU A 335 14.81 6.82 -22.56
CA LEU A 335 14.24 8.07 -22.06
C LEU A 335 12.84 8.33 -22.61
N ILE A 336 12.57 7.92 -23.86
CA ILE A 336 11.22 7.96 -24.43
C ILE A 336 10.30 7.02 -23.64
N GLY A 337 10.77 5.82 -23.31
CA GLY A 337 10.01 4.84 -22.53
C GLY A 337 9.78 5.23 -21.07
N SER A 338 10.73 5.94 -20.44
CA SER A 338 10.65 6.40 -19.05
C SER A 338 10.02 7.79 -18.87
N LYS A 339 9.60 8.44 -19.97
CA LYS A 339 9.02 9.78 -19.93
C LYS A 339 7.71 9.82 -19.12
N GLU A 340 6.94 8.74 -19.12
CA GLU A 340 5.75 8.60 -18.29
C GLU A 340 6.10 7.83 -17.02
N PRO A 341 5.96 8.41 -15.82
CA PRO A 341 6.29 7.73 -14.58
C PRO A 341 5.33 6.56 -14.35
N LEU A 342 5.83 5.50 -13.69
CA LEU A 342 5.01 4.36 -13.35
C LEU A 342 4.03 4.76 -12.27
N LYS A 343 2.75 4.75 -12.63
CA LYS A 343 1.67 5.23 -11.78
C LYS A 343 0.70 4.09 -11.46
N ILE A 344 0.39 3.94 -10.19
CA ILE A 344 -0.70 3.05 -9.75
C ILE A 344 -1.99 3.84 -9.78
N THR A 345 -3.00 3.32 -10.48
CA THR A 345 -4.24 4.04 -10.75
C THR A 345 -5.45 3.40 -10.08
N ALA A 346 -6.38 4.25 -9.64
CA ALA A 346 -7.71 3.87 -9.25
C ALA A 346 -8.60 3.85 -10.51
N GLY A 347 -8.97 2.65 -10.95
CA GLY A 347 -9.91 2.41 -12.06
C GLY A 347 -9.43 2.96 -13.42
N LYS A 348 -8.11 3.18 -13.59
CA LYS A 348 -7.51 3.86 -14.76
C LYS A 348 -7.90 5.33 -14.93
N PHE A 349 -8.63 5.92 -13.99
CA PHE A 349 -9.09 7.32 -14.04
C PHE A 349 -8.20 8.28 -13.24
N PHE A 350 -7.78 7.88 -12.04
CA PHE A 350 -7.03 8.74 -11.12
C PHE A 350 -5.74 8.05 -10.68
N VAL A 351 -4.64 8.79 -10.65
CA VAL A 351 -3.41 8.32 -10.02
C VAL A 351 -3.60 8.35 -8.51
N MET A 352 -3.30 7.25 -7.83
CA MET A 352 -3.36 7.23 -6.37
C MET A 352 -2.10 7.90 -5.82
N SER A 353 -2.27 9.11 -5.28
CA SER A 353 -1.18 9.93 -4.74
C SER A 353 -1.69 10.82 -3.59
N LEU A 354 -0.78 11.57 -2.96
CA LEU A 354 -1.15 12.55 -1.94
C LEU A 354 -2.13 13.61 -2.47
N ALA A 355 -2.04 13.96 -3.76
CA ALA A 355 -2.99 14.89 -4.40
C ALA A 355 -4.42 14.32 -4.40
N THR A 356 -4.57 13.01 -4.67
CA THR A 356 -5.88 12.34 -4.62
C THR A 356 -6.41 12.27 -3.20
N TYR A 357 -5.56 12.03 -2.21
CA TYR A 357 -5.96 12.08 -0.79
C TYR A 357 -6.50 13.46 -0.38
N LEU A 358 -5.76 14.52 -0.73
CA LEU A 358 -6.21 15.90 -0.49
C LEU A 358 -7.53 16.22 -1.21
N ALA A 359 -7.68 15.75 -2.46
CA ALA A 359 -8.91 15.93 -3.21
C ALA A 359 -10.11 15.25 -2.51
N VAL A 360 -9.93 14.03 -1.99
CA VAL A 360 -10.97 13.32 -1.23
C VAL A 360 -11.39 14.11 0.00
N ILE A 361 -10.45 14.62 0.80
CA ILE A 361 -10.77 15.42 1.99
C ILE A 361 -11.54 16.70 1.60
N GLN A 362 -11.05 17.44 0.60
CA GLN A 362 -11.67 18.69 0.16
C GLN A 362 -13.08 18.49 -0.39
N LYS A 363 -13.28 17.43 -1.20
CA LYS A 363 -14.58 17.10 -1.78
C LYS A 363 -15.56 16.63 -0.72
N SER A 364 -15.13 15.78 0.20
CA SER A 364 -15.96 15.30 1.32
C SER A 364 -16.47 16.46 2.17
N TYR A 365 -15.60 17.42 2.51
CA TYR A 365 -15.98 18.63 3.24
C TYR A 365 -16.94 19.53 2.44
N SER A 366 -16.68 19.71 1.13
CA SER A 366 -17.53 20.53 0.26
C SER A 366 -18.95 19.96 0.17
N TYR A 367 -19.08 18.64 -0.03
CA TYR A 367 -20.39 17.97 -0.05
C TYR A 367 -21.07 18.03 1.31
N PHE A 368 -20.32 17.85 2.40
CA PHE A 368 -20.83 18.03 3.76
C PHE A 368 -21.39 19.44 3.97
N ALA A 369 -20.66 20.48 3.55
CA ALA A 369 -21.10 21.87 3.72
C ALA A 369 -22.43 22.12 2.98
N ILE A 370 -22.59 21.59 1.77
CA ILE A 370 -23.84 21.66 1.00
C ILE A 370 -24.97 20.96 1.77
N LEU A 371 -24.77 19.70 2.19
CA LEU A 371 -25.78 18.95 2.96
C LEU A 371 -26.18 19.68 4.24
N ASN A 372 -25.22 20.24 4.96
CA ASN A 372 -25.47 20.99 6.18
C ASN A 372 -26.24 22.30 5.91
N THR A 373 -25.96 23.00 4.81
CA THR A 373 -26.76 24.19 4.43
C THR A 373 -28.20 23.84 4.05
N VAL A 374 -28.42 22.73 3.34
CA VAL A 374 -29.77 22.25 2.98
C VAL A 374 -30.55 21.77 4.21
N HIS A 375 -29.87 21.24 5.23
CA HIS A 375 -30.51 20.81 6.47
C HIS A 375 -30.82 21.98 7.42
N SER A 376 -30.00 23.04 7.40
CA SER A 376 -30.12 24.19 8.31
C SER A 376 -30.96 25.35 7.77
N GLY A 377 -31.19 25.40 6.46
CA GLY A 377 -32.15 26.32 5.81
C GLY A 377 -33.50 25.66 5.62
#